data_AF-R7YYP1-F1
#
_entry.id   AF-R7YYP1-F1
#
_cell.length_a   1.000
_cell.length_b   1.000
_cell.length_c   1.000
_cell.angle_alpha   90.00
_cell.angle_beta   90.00
_cell.angle_gamma   90.00
#
_symmetry.space_group_name_H-M   'P 1'
#
loop_
_entity.id
_entity.type
_entity.pdbx_description
1 polymer ?
#
loop_
_entity_poly.entity_id
_entity_poly.type
_entity_poly.pdbx_seq_one_letter_code
_entity_poly.pdbx_strand_id
1 'polypeptide(L)'
;MRPQLLLTLLLCSLGSIVAAWTKEDHEIFRVRDEVAATEGADVTFYDFIGVAPSASQDELNKAYRKQSRLLHPDKARQSFIANRARATPTPKPGQKRKPGVHVTKPPSEREIKAFDKLANERFARLGLVAKILRGPERERYDHFLKNGFPKWRGTGYYYERFRPGVGTVLLGMFVVGGGLAHYGALYIGWKRQRDFVDRYIKHARKMAWGGDLAIPGVPAVGAGAAADTAAFAARDSPEPGEMGLNRRQKRMQDKEARKGKPIKNAKAAKTARVSGISTPVDAELTSGPVGTKKRVQAENGKILVVDSVGNVYVEEETEEGETHEYLLDPDEIPRPSVYDTAVFRLPMWIYKKTVGRAMGKTPDIVLPETEEQDEGSEGAALKSATAVNQNGEARKRKPKVRERP
;
A
#
# COMPACT_ATOMS: atom_id res chain seq x y z
N MET A 1 -25.96 28.84 10.15
CA MET A 1 -24.64 28.54 9.55
C MET A 1 -24.48 27.03 9.47
N ARG A 2 -24.01 26.46 8.35
CA ARG A 2 -23.85 25.00 8.21
C ARG A 2 -22.90 24.47 9.32
N PRO A 3 -23.16 23.32 9.95
CA PRO A 3 -22.31 22.79 11.04
C PRO A 3 -20.85 22.59 10.60
N GLN A 4 -20.63 22.30 9.31
CA GLN A 4 -19.30 22.22 8.70
C GLN A 4 -18.55 23.56 8.70
N LEU A 5 -19.24 24.69 8.54
CA LEU A 5 -18.63 26.02 8.59
C LEU A 5 -18.25 26.42 10.02
N LEU A 6 -19.07 26.05 11.01
CA LEU A 6 -18.74 26.24 12.43
C LEU A 6 -17.55 25.37 12.83
N LEU A 7 -17.51 24.12 12.38
CA LEU A 7 -16.37 23.23 12.62
C LEU A 7 -15.08 23.76 11.99
N THR A 8 -15.13 24.25 10.74
CA THR A 8 -13.95 24.83 10.09
C THR A 8 -13.49 26.11 10.77
N LEU A 9 -14.42 26.95 11.22
CA LEU A 9 -14.09 28.21 11.89
C LEU A 9 -13.52 27.97 13.29
N LEU A 10 -14.06 26.98 14.01
CA LEU A 10 -13.50 26.48 15.27
C LEU A 10 -12.10 25.88 15.07
N LEU A 11 -11.89 25.10 14.01
CA LEU A 11 -10.60 24.50 13.70
C LEU A 11 -9.55 25.57 13.33
N CYS A 12 -9.94 26.61 12.59
CA CYS A 12 -9.08 27.75 12.27
C CYS A 12 -8.76 28.62 13.48
N SER A 13 -9.71 28.85 14.38
CA SER A 13 -9.47 29.63 15.61
C SER A 13 -8.59 28.86 16.61
N LEU A 14 -8.81 27.54 16.75
CA LEU A 14 -7.92 26.64 17.49
C LEU A 14 -6.51 26.61 16.87
N GLY A 15 -6.41 26.59 15.53
CA GLY A 15 -5.14 26.65 14.82
C GLY A 15 -4.34 27.94 15.09
N SER A 16 -5.04 29.07 15.28
CA SER A 16 -4.42 30.36 15.62
C SER A 16 -3.89 30.39 17.06
N ILE A 17 -4.55 29.69 17.98
CA ILE A 17 -4.11 29.56 19.38
C ILE A 17 -2.89 28.62 19.50
N VAL A 18 -2.75 27.65 18.59
CA VAL A 18 -1.61 26.70 18.57
C VAL A 18 -0.32 27.34 18.02
N ALA A 19 -0.41 28.45 17.28
CA ALA A 19 0.73 29.18 16.72
C ALA A 19 1.43 30.10 17.75
N ALA A 20 1.46 29.73 19.03
CA ALA A 20 1.90 30.62 20.10
C ALA A 20 3.43 30.74 20.24
N TRP A 21 4.21 29.72 19.84
CA TRP A 21 5.66 29.70 20.03
C TRP A 21 6.42 29.61 18.72
N THR A 22 7.41 30.48 18.60
CA THR A 22 8.32 30.56 17.48
C THR A 22 9.54 29.65 17.69
N LYS A 23 10.36 29.51 16.65
CA LYS A 23 11.60 28.72 16.75
C LYS A 23 12.57 29.32 17.77
N GLU A 24 12.58 30.64 17.91
CA GLU A 24 13.48 31.32 18.85
C GLU A 24 13.06 31.06 20.30
N ASP A 25 11.74 30.99 20.58
CA ASP A 25 11.22 30.66 21.92
C ASP A 25 11.64 29.25 22.35
N HIS A 26 11.58 28.33 21.39
CA HIS A 26 12.06 26.97 21.55
C HIS A 26 13.57 26.90 21.84
N GLU A 27 14.40 27.70 21.17
CA GLU A 27 15.84 27.77 21.45
C GLU A 27 16.10 28.27 22.88
N ILE A 28 15.37 29.30 23.33
CA ILE A 28 15.46 29.81 24.71
C ILE A 28 15.12 28.72 25.73
N PHE A 29 14.00 28.01 25.55
CA PHE A 29 13.55 26.96 26.46
C PHE A 29 14.57 25.82 26.55
N ARG A 30 15.10 25.39 25.41
CA ARG A 30 16.13 24.35 25.36
C ARG A 30 17.39 24.76 26.13
N VAL A 31 17.92 25.95 25.85
CA VAL A 31 19.15 26.43 26.51
C VAL A 31 18.92 26.61 28.01
N ARG A 32 17.74 27.09 28.42
CA ARG A 32 17.35 27.21 29.83
C ARG A 32 17.31 25.86 30.53
N ASP A 33 16.71 24.85 29.92
CA ASP A 33 16.65 23.51 30.50
C ASP A 33 18.04 22.86 30.56
N GLU A 34 18.91 23.10 29.57
CA GLU A 34 20.31 22.64 29.58
C GLU A 34 21.14 23.32 30.69
N VAL A 35 20.96 24.63 30.92
CA VAL A 35 21.59 25.35 32.04
C VAL A 35 21.06 24.84 33.37
N ALA A 36 19.73 24.69 33.51
CA ALA A 36 19.10 24.18 34.72
C ALA A 36 19.59 22.77 35.09
N ALA A 37 19.81 21.90 34.09
CA ALA A 37 20.28 20.53 34.30
C ALA A 37 21.73 20.43 34.78
N THR A 38 22.56 21.46 34.55
CA THR A 38 24.01 21.40 34.77
C THR A 38 24.52 22.33 35.86
N GLU A 39 23.96 23.54 35.95
CA GLU A 39 24.35 24.56 36.93
C GLU A 39 23.38 24.61 38.12
N GLY A 40 22.16 24.08 37.96
CA GLY A 40 21.12 24.02 39.00
C GLY A 40 19.80 24.64 38.57
N ALA A 41 18.68 24.20 39.17
CA ALA A 41 17.33 24.56 38.74
C ALA A 41 17.01 26.07 38.83
N ASP A 42 17.69 26.78 39.73
CA ASP A 42 17.42 28.19 40.04
C ASP A 42 18.38 29.16 39.30
N VAL A 43 19.30 28.65 38.48
CA VAL A 43 20.29 29.48 37.77
C VAL A 43 19.69 30.08 36.51
N THR A 44 19.58 31.40 36.47
CA THR A 44 19.12 32.14 35.28
C THR A 44 20.26 32.42 34.30
N PHE A 45 19.94 32.85 33.08
CA PHE A 45 20.94 33.31 32.09
C PHE A 45 21.80 34.47 32.60
N TYR A 46 21.19 35.35 33.40
CA TYR A 46 21.85 36.48 34.03
C TYR A 46 22.86 36.01 35.08
N ASP A 47 22.48 35.06 35.93
CA ASP A 47 23.35 34.47 36.95
C ASP A 47 24.50 33.67 36.32
N PHE A 48 24.23 32.96 35.22
CA PHE A 48 25.24 32.18 34.51
C PHE A 48 26.36 33.03 33.92
N ILE A 49 26.03 34.21 33.39
CA ILE A 49 27.01 35.20 32.90
C ILE A 49 27.58 36.05 34.05
N GLY A 50 26.83 36.22 35.14
CA GLY A 50 27.19 37.02 36.31
C GLY A 50 26.88 38.50 36.16
N VAL A 51 25.71 38.84 35.62
CA VAL A 51 25.21 40.22 35.46
C VAL A 51 23.79 40.35 36.00
N ALA A 52 23.35 41.56 36.34
CA ALA A 52 21.96 41.81 36.72
C ALA A 52 21.03 41.81 35.49
N PRO A 53 19.72 41.50 35.63
CA PRO A 53 18.74 41.61 34.54
C PRO A 53 18.63 43.03 33.94
N SER A 54 18.98 44.06 34.72
CA SER A 54 19.02 45.46 34.29
C SER A 54 20.34 45.89 33.63
N ALA A 55 21.31 44.98 33.49
CA ALA A 55 22.64 45.31 32.96
C ALA A 55 22.58 45.79 31.50
N SER A 56 23.44 46.77 31.18
CA SER A 56 23.57 47.30 29.82
C SER A 56 24.29 46.31 28.90
N GLN A 57 24.19 46.53 27.59
CA GLN A 57 24.84 45.66 26.60
C GLN A 57 26.38 45.66 26.74
N ASP A 58 26.97 46.79 27.12
CA ASP A 58 28.40 46.91 27.32
C ASP A 58 28.88 46.13 28.54
N GLU A 59 28.10 46.18 29.62
CA GLU A 59 28.35 45.38 30.82
C GLU A 59 28.26 43.88 30.51
N LEU A 60 27.25 43.48 29.73
CA LEU A 60 27.09 42.10 29.28
C LEU A 60 28.26 41.64 28.43
N ASN A 61 28.76 42.48 27.53
CA ASN A 61 29.94 42.18 26.72
C ASN A 61 31.21 42.02 27.57
N LYS A 62 31.39 42.87 28.59
CA LYS A 62 32.51 42.77 29.54
C LYS A 62 32.41 41.48 30.37
N ALA A 63 31.23 41.18 30.91
CA ALA A 63 30.98 39.98 31.70
C ALA A 63 31.18 38.71 30.88
N TYR A 64 30.65 38.65 29.65
CA TYR A 64 30.90 37.55 28.73
C TYR A 64 32.39 37.33 28.46
N ARG A 65 33.17 38.39 28.18
CA ARG A 65 34.62 38.26 27.96
C ARG A 65 35.34 37.77 29.21
N LYS A 66 34.89 38.17 30.40
CA LYS A 66 35.42 37.66 31.67
C LYS A 66 35.09 36.17 31.82
N GLN A 67 33.83 35.79 31.63
CA GLN A 67 33.36 34.42 31.83
C GLN A 67 33.88 33.46 30.77
N SER A 68 34.00 33.89 29.51
CA SER A 68 34.60 33.13 28.42
C SER A 68 36.06 32.76 28.71
N ARG A 69 36.85 33.68 29.26
CA ARG A 69 38.24 33.40 29.68
C ARG A 69 38.33 32.47 30.88
N LEU A 70 37.33 32.47 31.75
CA LEU A 70 37.27 31.57 32.91
C LEU A 70 36.85 30.15 32.50
N LEU A 71 35.83 30.04 31.65
CA LEU A 71 35.24 28.77 31.22
C LEU A 71 35.84 28.20 29.92
N HIS A 72 36.90 28.80 29.39
CA HIS A 72 37.54 28.33 28.16
C HIS A 72 37.99 26.86 28.30
N PRO A 73 37.72 25.98 27.32
CA PRO A 73 37.97 24.55 27.44
C PRO A 73 39.45 24.20 27.69
N ASP A 74 40.38 24.91 27.05
CA ASP A 74 41.82 24.68 27.27
C ASP A 74 42.23 24.97 28.73
N LYS A 75 41.73 26.08 29.30
CA LYS A 75 42.01 26.42 30.71
C LYS A 75 41.31 25.45 31.66
N ALA A 76 40.09 25.02 31.32
CA ALA A 76 39.38 24.00 32.06
C ALA A 76 40.20 22.69 32.10
N ARG A 77 40.73 22.25 30.95
CA ARG A 77 41.58 21.05 30.86
C ARG A 77 42.82 21.15 31.73
N GLN A 78 43.54 22.28 31.66
CA GLN A 78 44.72 22.53 32.48
C GLN A 78 44.38 22.50 33.98
N SER A 79 43.28 23.14 34.38
CA SER A 79 42.82 23.12 35.78
C SER A 79 42.39 21.72 36.23
N PHE A 80 41.77 20.91 35.37
CA PHE A 80 41.43 19.52 35.67
C PHE A 80 42.67 18.66 35.94
N ILE A 81 43.69 18.75 35.06
CA ILE A 81 44.95 18.02 35.22
C ILE A 81 45.67 18.48 36.49
N ALA A 82 45.74 19.79 36.74
CA ALA A 82 46.37 20.35 37.93
C ALA A 82 45.63 19.94 39.22
N ASN A 83 44.29 19.97 39.23
CA ASN A 83 43.48 19.55 40.38
C ASN A 83 43.62 18.05 40.64
N ARG A 84 43.72 17.22 39.61
CA ARG A 84 43.98 15.78 39.76
C ARG A 84 45.37 15.51 40.34
N ALA A 85 46.38 16.24 39.88
CA ALA A 85 47.74 16.14 40.41
C ALA A 85 47.83 16.60 41.89
N ARG A 86 47.03 17.60 42.28
CA ARG A 86 46.96 18.11 43.66
C ARG A 86 46.01 17.33 44.58
N ALA A 87 45.16 16.46 44.04
CA ALA A 87 44.19 15.72 44.83
C ALA A 87 44.91 14.82 45.83
N THR A 88 44.71 15.06 47.13
CA THR A 88 45.19 14.13 48.16
C THR A 88 44.21 12.97 48.27
N PRO A 89 44.68 11.71 48.40
CA PRO A 89 43.79 10.59 48.60
C PRO A 89 43.04 10.76 49.92
N THR A 90 41.71 10.84 49.84
CA THR A 90 40.82 10.80 51.00
C THR A 90 40.95 9.42 51.65
N PRO A 91 41.23 9.35 52.97
CA PRO A 91 41.38 8.07 53.64
C PRO A 91 40.02 7.39 53.73
N LYS A 92 39.98 6.06 53.55
CA LYS A 92 38.78 5.26 53.81
C LYS A 92 38.40 5.40 55.30
N PRO A 93 37.09 5.48 55.64
CA PRO A 93 36.66 5.56 57.03
C PRO A 93 37.20 4.34 57.80
N GLY A 94 38.01 4.58 58.83
CA GLY A 94 38.60 3.55 59.70
C GLY A 94 40.09 3.22 59.48
N GLN A 95 40.78 3.76 58.47
CA GLN A 95 42.23 3.53 58.28
C GLN A 95 43.09 4.71 58.78
N LYS A 96 43.97 4.45 59.75
CA LYS A 96 45.04 5.39 60.16
C LYS A 96 46.04 5.54 59.02
N ARG A 97 46.32 6.79 58.62
CA ARG A 97 47.30 7.11 57.57
C ARG A 97 48.70 6.69 58.02
N LYS A 98 49.36 5.82 57.24
CA LYS A 98 50.81 5.60 57.37
C LYS A 98 51.54 6.78 56.69
N PRO A 99 52.58 7.36 57.30
CA PRO A 99 53.35 8.43 56.66
C PRO A 99 54.07 7.88 55.43
N GLY A 100 53.67 8.34 54.25
CA GLY A 100 54.26 7.96 52.97
C GLY A 100 53.86 8.95 51.87
N VAL A 101 54.78 9.21 50.94
CA VAL A 101 54.55 10.10 49.79
C VAL A 101 53.63 9.38 48.80
N HIS A 102 52.35 9.73 48.80
CA HIS A 102 51.39 9.21 47.82
C HIS A 102 51.48 10.04 46.52
N VAL A 103 52.03 9.45 45.47
CA VAL A 103 52.02 10.03 44.12
C VAL A 103 50.66 9.71 43.47
N THR A 104 49.84 10.74 43.23
CA THR A 104 48.59 10.59 42.47
C THR A 104 48.90 10.39 40.99
N LYS A 105 48.25 9.39 40.38
CA LYS A 105 48.39 9.11 38.95
C LYS A 105 47.72 10.23 38.12
N PRO A 106 48.32 10.65 36.99
CA PRO A 106 47.69 11.59 36.08
C PRO A 106 46.36 11.02 35.54
N PRO A 107 45.40 11.87 35.13
CA PRO A 107 44.16 11.42 34.53
C PRO A 107 44.41 10.61 33.26
N SER A 108 43.58 9.60 33.03
CA SER A 108 43.65 8.81 31.79
C SER A 108 43.18 9.62 30.58
N GLU A 109 43.63 9.25 29.38
CA GLU A 109 43.23 9.95 28.15
C GLU A 109 41.71 9.94 27.92
N ARG A 110 41.03 8.86 28.32
CA ARG A 110 39.55 8.76 28.24
C ARG A 110 38.87 9.76 29.18
N GLU A 111 39.37 9.91 30.41
CA GLU A 111 38.86 10.90 31.36
C GLU A 111 39.08 12.32 30.84
N ILE A 112 40.24 12.61 30.24
CA ILE A 112 40.54 13.91 29.64
C ILE A 112 39.57 14.20 28.48
N LYS A 113 39.37 13.25 27.55
CA LYS A 113 38.43 13.44 26.44
C LYS A 113 37.00 13.65 26.90
N ALA A 114 36.55 12.91 27.92
CA ALA A 114 35.22 13.09 28.50
C ALA A 114 35.08 14.47 29.15
N PHE A 115 36.10 14.92 29.88
CA PHE A 115 36.13 16.25 30.48
C PHE A 115 36.15 17.36 29.42
N ASP A 116 37.00 17.24 28.40
CA ASP A 116 37.10 18.20 27.30
C ASP A 116 35.75 18.33 26.58
N LYS A 117 35.02 17.22 26.37
CA LYS A 117 33.66 17.26 25.83
C LYS A 117 32.72 18.08 26.71
N LEU A 118 32.67 17.80 28.02
CA LEU A 118 31.81 18.53 28.96
C LEU A 118 32.19 20.03 29.04
N ALA A 119 33.48 20.35 29.00
CA ALA A 119 33.98 21.73 29.02
C ALA A 119 33.60 22.47 27.73
N ASN A 120 33.74 21.83 26.57
CA ASN A 120 33.31 22.38 25.29
C ASN A 120 31.79 22.63 25.25
N GLU A 121 30.98 21.68 25.75
CA GLU A 121 29.53 21.84 25.85
C GLU A 121 29.15 22.99 26.79
N ARG A 122 29.83 23.14 27.94
CA ARG A 122 29.62 24.27 28.86
C ARG A 122 29.98 25.62 28.22
N PHE A 123 31.09 25.68 27.50
CA PHE A 123 31.51 26.88 26.78
C PHE A 123 30.56 27.24 25.63
N ALA A 124 30.09 26.24 24.87
CA ALA A 124 29.11 26.44 23.81
C ALA A 124 27.79 27.02 24.36
N ARG A 125 27.31 26.50 25.51
CA ARG A 125 26.13 27.04 26.20
C ARG A 125 26.33 28.50 26.64
N LEU A 126 27.50 28.86 27.15
CA LEU A 126 27.84 30.27 27.44
C LEU A 126 27.72 31.16 26.21
N GLY A 127 28.22 30.70 25.06
CA GLY A 127 28.10 31.40 23.79
C GLY A 127 26.64 31.60 23.36
N LEU A 128 25.81 30.55 23.48
CA LEU A 128 24.37 30.61 23.15
C LEU A 128 23.61 31.57 24.07
N VAL A 129 23.83 31.47 25.39
CA VAL A 129 23.20 32.38 26.36
C VAL A 129 23.60 33.83 26.07
N ALA A 130 24.88 34.08 25.79
CA ALA A 130 25.33 35.42 25.43
C ALA A 130 24.74 35.92 24.11
N LYS A 131 24.50 35.05 23.13
CA LYS A 131 23.82 35.40 21.89
C LYS A 131 22.36 35.83 22.16
N ILE A 132 21.62 35.04 22.95
CA ILE A 132 20.23 35.33 23.33
C ILE A 132 20.14 36.70 24.03
N LEU A 133 20.97 36.91 25.06
CA LEU A 133 20.91 38.16 25.83
C LEU A 133 21.43 39.39 25.06
N ARG A 134 22.27 39.18 24.04
CA ARG A 134 22.72 40.29 23.18
C ARG A 134 21.67 40.69 22.14
N GLY A 135 20.83 39.75 21.73
CA GLY A 135 19.86 39.92 20.65
C GLY A 135 18.49 40.42 21.14
N PRO A 136 17.54 40.59 20.22
CA PRO A 136 16.14 40.90 20.55
C PRO A 136 15.45 39.77 21.33
N GLU A 137 16.04 38.58 21.34
CA GLU A 137 15.57 37.41 22.12
C GLU A 137 15.64 37.66 23.63
N ARG A 138 16.43 38.64 24.10
CA ARG A 138 16.46 39.06 25.51
C ARG A 138 15.09 39.46 26.02
N GLU A 139 14.33 40.23 25.26
CA GLU A 139 12.98 40.68 25.66
C GLU A 139 12.01 39.51 25.81
N ARG A 140 12.13 38.51 24.93
CA ARG A 140 11.34 37.27 25.01
C ARG A 140 11.73 36.44 26.23
N TYR A 141 13.02 36.32 26.49
CA TYR A 141 13.52 35.67 27.70
C TYR A 141 13.00 36.38 28.97
N ASP A 142 13.05 37.71 29.02
CA ASP A 142 12.55 38.51 30.14
C ASP A 142 11.02 38.38 30.32
N HIS A 143 10.28 38.26 29.22
CA HIS A 143 8.86 37.96 29.26
C HIS A 143 8.58 36.60 29.94
N PHE A 144 9.31 35.55 29.56
CA PHE A 144 9.16 34.23 30.20
C PHE A 144 9.69 34.20 31.64
N LEU A 145 10.69 35.01 31.97
CA LEU A 145 11.18 35.14 33.34
C LEU A 145 10.12 35.76 34.27
N LYS A 146 9.35 36.74 33.77
CA LYS A 146 8.26 37.39 34.53
C LYS A 146 6.98 36.55 34.58
N ASN A 147 6.60 35.93 33.47
CA ASN A 147 5.32 35.21 33.33
C ASN A 147 5.42 33.71 33.63
N GLY A 148 6.64 33.18 33.73
CA GLY A 148 6.91 31.76 33.89
C GLY A 148 7.22 31.05 32.57
N PHE A 149 8.09 30.03 32.67
CA PHE A 149 8.45 29.18 31.53
C PHE A 149 7.47 28.03 31.38
N PRO A 150 7.00 27.72 30.16
CA PRO A 150 6.24 26.51 29.91
C PRO A 150 7.11 25.27 30.15
N LYS A 151 6.51 24.19 30.67
CA LYS A 151 7.19 22.88 30.76
C LYS A 151 7.20 22.22 29.38
N TRP A 152 8.18 22.57 28.55
CA TRP A 152 8.34 21.96 27.23
C TRP A 152 9.46 20.93 27.25
N ARG A 153 9.14 19.66 26.95
CA ARG A 153 10.14 18.58 26.89
C ARG A 153 10.85 18.47 25.53
N GLY A 154 10.56 19.38 24.59
CA GLY A 154 11.08 19.36 23.22
C GLY A 154 10.38 18.35 22.30
N THR A 155 10.56 18.49 20.99
CA THR A 155 10.18 17.46 20.01
C THR A 155 11.13 16.26 20.06
N GLY A 156 12.36 16.46 20.52
CA GLY A 156 13.38 15.44 20.76
C GLY A 156 12.97 14.38 21.78
N TYR A 157 12.13 14.73 22.75
CA TYR A 157 11.64 13.80 23.79
C TYR A 157 10.99 12.54 23.20
N TYR A 158 10.22 12.69 22.11
CA TYR A 158 9.61 11.54 21.44
C TYR A 158 10.66 10.61 20.84
N TYR A 159 11.73 11.15 20.27
CA TYR A 159 12.82 10.39 19.66
C TYR A 159 13.81 9.81 20.69
N GLU A 160 13.96 10.45 21.85
CA GLU A 160 14.79 9.94 22.94
C GLU A 160 14.13 8.75 23.64
N ARG A 161 12.80 8.81 23.83
CA ARG A 161 12.04 7.76 24.52
C ARG A 161 11.58 6.63 23.60
N PHE A 162 11.19 6.95 22.37
CA PHE A 162 10.74 5.96 21.39
C PHE A 162 11.85 5.66 20.38
N ARG A 163 12.70 4.68 20.72
CA ARG A 163 13.67 4.07 19.81
C ARG A 163 13.16 2.69 19.43
N PRO A 164 12.31 2.58 18.38
CA PRO A 164 11.72 1.30 18.00
C PRO A 164 12.85 0.31 17.72
N GLY A 165 12.86 -0.81 18.46
CA GLY A 165 13.82 -1.88 18.22
C GLY A 165 13.56 -2.56 16.89
N VAL A 166 14.54 -3.32 16.39
CA VAL A 166 14.44 -4.05 15.12
C VAL A 166 13.16 -4.91 15.05
N GLY A 167 12.79 -5.59 16.15
CA GLY A 167 11.55 -6.37 16.20
C GLY A 167 10.28 -5.54 16.01
N THR A 168 10.20 -4.34 16.61
CA THR A 168 9.03 -3.45 16.43
C THR A 168 8.93 -2.91 15.00
N VAL A 169 10.08 -2.66 14.35
CA VAL A 169 10.13 -2.24 12.95
C VAL A 169 9.70 -3.37 12.03
N LEU A 170 10.20 -4.59 12.26
CA LEU A 170 9.83 -5.77 11.48
C LEU A 170 8.34 -6.10 11.64
N LEU A 171 7.80 -6.02 12.86
CA LEU A 171 6.37 -6.20 13.10
C LEU A 171 5.53 -5.12 12.37
N GLY A 172 5.95 -3.85 12.46
CA GLY A 172 5.27 -2.76 11.76
C GLY A 172 5.30 -2.95 10.24
N MET A 173 6.45 -3.30 9.68
CA MET A 173 6.59 -3.59 8.25
C MET A 173 5.78 -4.82 7.82
N PHE A 174 5.70 -5.85 8.66
CA PHE A 174 4.87 -7.01 8.42
C PHE A 174 3.37 -6.67 8.41
N VAL A 175 2.89 -5.86 9.36
CA VAL A 175 1.49 -5.43 9.40
C VAL A 175 1.14 -4.52 8.21
N VAL A 176 2.01 -3.55 7.89
CA VAL A 176 1.76 -2.62 6.79
C VAL A 176 1.91 -3.30 5.42
N GLY A 177 3.02 -4.00 5.20
CA GLY A 177 3.30 -4.68 3.93
C GLY A 177 2.46 -5.94 3.74
N GLY A 178 2.48 -6.84 4.73
CA GLY A 178 1.73 -8.10 4.68
C GLY A 178 0.21 -7.95 4.87
N GLY A 179 -0.23 -6.81 5.42
CA GLY A 179 -1.64 -6.48 5.64
C GLY A 179 -2.16 -5.50 4.60
N LEU A 180 -1.90 -4.20 4.78
CA LEU A 180 -2.48 -3.14 3.94
C LEU A 180 -2.07 -3.24 2.47
N ALA A 181 -0.75 -3.33 2.18
CA ALA A 181 -0.28 -3.39 0.81
C ALA A 181 -0.69 -4.69 0.12
N HIS A 182 -0.61 -5.81 0.84
CA HIS A 182 -1.05 -7.12 0.32
C HIS A 182 -2.56 -7.16 0.05
N TYR A 183 -3.40 -6.64 0.95
CA TYR A 183 -4.83 -6.50 0.71
C TYR A 183 -5.12 -5.64 -0.52
N GLY A 184 -4.40 -4.52 -0.67
CA GLY A 184 -4.49 -3.69 -1.87
C GLY A 184 -4.17 -4.47 -3.15
N ALA A 185 -3.12 -5.31 -3.14
CA ALA A 185 -2.77 -6.16 -4.26
C ALA A 185 -3.87 -7.20 -4.58
N LEU A 186 -4.42 -7.86 -3.56
CA LEU A 186 -5.54 -8.81 -3.72
C LEU A 186 -6.78 -8.11 -4.28
N TYR A 187 -7.10 -6.93 -3.78
CA TYR A 187 -8.23 -6.12 -4.27
C TYR A 187 -8.07 -5.70 -5.73
N ILE A 188 -6.87 -5.25 -6.12
CA ILE A 188 -6.58 -4.91 -7.52
C ILE A 188 -6.66 -6.17 -8.40
N GLY A 189 -6.16 -7.31 -7.92
CA GLY A 189 -6.26 -8.60 -8.60
C GLY A 189 -7.71 -9.01 -8.86
N TRP A 190 -8.53 -9.05 -7.81
CA TRP A 190 -9.96 -9.34 -7.87
C TRP A 190 -10.69 -8.42 -8.86
N LYS A 191 -10.47 -7.11 -8.76
CA LYS A 191 -11.09 -6.14 -9.67
C LYS A 191 -10.70 -6.39 -11.12
N ARG A 192 -9.40 -6.61 -11.39
CA ARG A 192 -8.90 -6.88 -12.75
C ARG A 192 -9.44 -8.17 -13.32
N GLN A 193 -9.59 -9.21 -12.50
CA GLN A 193 -10.15 -10.50 -12.91
C GLN A 193 -11.63 -10.36 -13.25
N ARG A 194 -12.41 -9.66 -12.43
CA ARG A 194 -13.82 -9.35 -12.71
C ARG A 194 -13.98 -8.54 -14.00
N ASP A 195 -13.19 -7.47 -14.15
CA ASP A 195 -13.19 -6.62 -15.36
C ASP A 195 -12.79 -7.40 -16.63
N PHE A 196 -11.94 -8.43 -16.49
CA PHE A 196 -11.57 -9.32 -17.58
C PHE A 196 -12.73 -10.23 -17.97
N VAL A 197 -13.35 -10.93 -17.00
CA VAL A 197 -14.49 -11.82 -17.24
C VAL A 197 -15.66 -11.05 -17.86
N ASP A 198 -15.99 -9.86 -17.34
CA ASP A 198 -17.04 -9.01 -17.89
C ASP A 198 -16.79 -8.63 -19.36
N ARG A 199 -15.55 -8.28 -19.71
CA ARG A 199 -15.18 -7.97 -21.09
C ARG A 199 -15.28 -9.22 -21.96
N TYR A 200 -14.76 -10.35 -21.48
CA TYR A 200 -14.77 -11.61 -22.20
C TYR A 200 -16.19 -12.10 -22.51
N ILE A 201 -17.10 -12.01 -21.55
CA ILE A 201 -18.54 -12.29 -21.71
C ILE A 201 -19.16 -11.34 -22.76
N LYS A 202 -18.88 -10.04 -22.70
CA LYS A 202 -19.39 -9.06 -23.69
C LYS A 202 -18.91 -9.39 -25.11
N HIS A 203 -17.65 -9.77 -25.27
CA HIS A 203 -17.09 -10.19 -26.56
C HIS A 203 -17.78 -11.45 -27.09
N ALA A 204 -17.95 -12.47 -26.23
CA ALA A 204 -18.62 -13.72 -26.60
C ALA A 204 -20.07 -13.49 -27.06
N ARG A 205 -20.84 -12.70 -26.30
CA ARG A 205 -22.22 -12.34 -26.67
C ARG A 205 -22.28 -11.62 -28.02
N LYS A 206 -21.39 -10.65 -28.23
CA LYS A 206 -21.32 -9.88 -29.49
C LYS A 206 -20.97 -10.76 -30.69
N MET A 207 -20.07 -11.73 -30.52
CA MET A 207 -19.71 -12.66 -31.60
C MET A 207 -20.81 -13.68 -31.89
N ALA A 208 -21.53 -14.17 -30.86
CA ALA A 208 -22.61 -15.14 -31.03
C ALA A 208 -23.86 -14.55 -31.69
N TRP A 209 -24.24 -13.32 -31.31
CA TRP A 209 -25.53 -12.73 -31.66
C TRP A 209 -25.44 -11.43 -32.48
N GLY A 210 -24.24 -10.90 -32.72
CA GLY A 210 -24.05 -9.60 -33.38
C GLY A 210 -24.37 -8.45 -32.41
N GLY A 211 -23.73 -7.29 -32.59
CA GLY A 211 -23.99 -6.12 -31.76
C GLY A 211 -25.42 -5.58 -31.97
N ASP A 212 -26.11 -5.34 -30.85
CA ASP A 212 -27.52 -4.94 -30.69
C ASP A 212 -28.58 -6.02 -30.97
N LEU A 213 -29.13 -6.55 -29.87
CA LEU A 213 -30.51 -7.02 -29.67
C LEU A 213 -31.35 -7.25 -30.95
N ALA A 214 -30.95 -8.21 -31.78
CA ALA A 214 -31.83 -8.80 -32.77
C ALA A 214 -32.79 -9.77 -32.07
N ILE A 215 -33.71 -9.23 -31.28
CA ILE A 215 -34.94 -9.94 -30.91
C ILE A 215 -35.65 -10.23 -32.25
N PRO A 216 -35.91 -11.50 -32.61
CA PRO A 216 -36.58 -11.80 -33.87
C PRO A 216 -38.00 -11.22 -33.84
N GLY A 217 -38.24 -10.12 -34.56
CA GLY A 217 -39.60 -9.60 -34.80
C GLY A 217 -39.87 -8.11 -34.58
N VAL A 218 -38.87 -7.26 -34.28
CA VAL A 218 -39.10 -5.81 -34.08
C VAL A 218 -38.20 -4.99 -35.03
N PRO A 219 -38.75 -4.10 -35.88
CA PRO A 219 -37.95 -3.30 -36.81
C PRO A 219 -37.11 -2.25 -36.07
N ALA A 220 -35.83 -2.18 -36.44
CA ALA A 220 -34.85 -1.26 -35.88
C ALA A 220 -35.23 0.21 -36.11
N VAL A 221 -35.30 0.99 -35.03
CA VAL A 221 -35.31 2.45 -35.08
C VAL A 221 -34.19 2.94 -34.16
N GLY A 222 -33.17 3.58 -34.74
CA GLY A 222 -32.15 4.28 -33.95
C GLY A 222 -30.73 4.21 -34.48
N ALA A 223 -30.50 4.47 -35.78
CA ALA A 223 -29.18 4.82 -36.27
C ALA A 223 -29.11 6.34 -36.45
N GLY A 224 -28.50 7.03 -35.49
CA GLY A 224 -28.35 8.48 -35.53
C GLY A 224 -27.48 9.00 -34.40
N ALA A 225 -26.16 8.82 -34.54
CA ALA A 225 -25.09 9.71 -34.07
C ALA A 225 -23.80 8.92 -33.87
N ALA A 226 -22.88 9.03 -34.84
CA ALA A 226 -21.41 9.06 -34.64
C ALA A 226 -20.73 8.85 -36.00
N ALA A 227 -20.83 9.86 -36.86
CA ALA A 227 -19.90 10.04 -37.96
C ALA A 227 -19.20 11.38 -37.70
N ASP A 228 -18.03 11.32 -37.08
CA ASP A 228 -16.98 12.32 -37.17
C ASP A 228 -15.69 11.71 -36.61
N THR A 229 -14.84 11.20 -37.51
CA THR A 229 -13.39 11.48 -37.59
C THR A 229 -12.71 10.48 -38.52
N ALA A 230 -11.75 11.01 -39.29
CA ALA A 230 -10.78 10.33 -40.15
C ALA A 230 -11.21 10.02 -41.60
N ALA A 231 -11.21 11.07 -42.43
CA ALA A 231 -10.68 10.96 -43.79
C ALA A 231 -9.15 10.96 -43.73
N PHE A 232 -8.48 10.02 -44.41
CA PHE A 232 -7.41 10.28 -45.40
C PHE A 232 -6.76 8.97 -45.92
N ALA A 233 -6.58 8.92 -47.26
CA ALA A 233 -5.84 7.97 -48.11
C ALA A 233 -6.49 6.58 -48.35
N ALA A 234 -6.75 6.10 -49.58
CA ALA A 234 -6.12 6.36 -50.88
C ALA A 234 -7.09 6.07 -52.07
N ARG A 235 -6.89 6.80 -53.17
CA ARG A 235 -7.35 6.53 -54.58
C ARG A 235 -6.48 5.38 -55.16
N ASP A 236 -6.79 4.60 -56.21
CA ASP A 236 -7.60 4.77 -57.42
C ASP A 236 -7.68 3.43 -58.22
N SER A 237 -8.61 3.33 -59.20
CA SER A 237 -8.66 2.43 -60.40
C SER A 237 -9.52 1.12 -60.35
N PRO A 238 -10.06 0.56 -61.48
CA PRO A 238 -11.50 0.66 -61.85
C PRO A 238 -12.23 -0.63 -62.34
N GLU A 239 -13.59 -0.66 -62.22
CA GLU A 239 -14.66 -1.37 -63.02
C GLU A 239 -14.58 -2.92 -63.29
N PRO A 240 -15.66 -3.65 -63.73
CA PRO A 240 -17.06 -3.27 -64.01
C PRO A 240 -18.17 -4.22 -63.44
N GLY A 241 -19.38 -3.65 -63.31
CA GLY A 241 -20.67 -4.22 -63.73
C GLY A 241 -21.26 -5.49 -63.07
N GLU A 242 -22.22 -5.31 -62.14
CA GLU A 242 -23.27 -6.32 -61.91
C GLU A 242 -24.68 -5.70 -62.03
N MET A 243 -25.47 -6.30 -62.92
CA MET A 243 -26.81 -5.85 -63.29
C MET A 243 -27.81 -6.01 -62.13
N GLY A 244 -28.51 -4.94 -61.79
CA GLY A 244 -29.64 -4.96 -60.87
C GLY A 244 -30.79 -5.81 -61.42
N LEU A 245 -31.10 -6.92 -60.74
CA LEU A 245 -32.24 -7.77 -61.09
C LEU A 245 -33.58 -7.04 -60.85
N ASN A 246 -34.48 -7.14 -61.82
CA ASN A 246 -35.78 -6.48 -61.78
C ASN A 246 -36.69 -7.05 -60.68
N ARG A 247 -37.40 -6.15 -59.98
CA ARG A 247 -38.31 -6.34 -58.83
C ARG A 247 -39.35 -7.48 -58.96
N ARG A 248 -39.57 -8.00 -60.16
CA ARG A 248 -40.49 -9.10 -60.47
C ARG A 248 -39.87 -10.49 -60.25
N GLN A 249 -38.56 -10.67 -60.43
CA GLN A 249 -37.85 -11.93 -60.15
C GLN A 249 -37.70 -12.19 -58.65
N LYS A 250 -37.48 -11.13 -57.86
CA LYS A 250 -37.38 -11.21 -56.39
C LYS A 250 -38.65 -11.74 -55.72
N ARG A 251 -39.83 -11.42 -56.27
CA ARG A 251 -41.13 -11.89 -55.74
C ARG A 251 -41.44 -13.35 -56.09
N MET A 252 -40.85 -13.93 -57.13
CA MET A 252 -41.01 -15.37 -57.43
C MET A 252 -40.12 -16.22 -56.52
N GLN A 253 -38.89 -15.79 -56.24
CA GLN A 253 -38.01 -16.47 -55.28
C GLN A 253 -38.63 -16.55 -53.88
N ASP A 254 -39.27 -15.47 -53.40
CA ASP A 254 -39.97 -15.47 -52.12
C ASP A 254 -41.23 -16.38 -52.10
N LYS A 255 -41.84 -16.62 -53.27
CA LYS A 255 -43.03 -17.46 -53.39
C LYS A 255 -42.67 -18.95 -53.47
N GLU A 256 -41.52 -19.29 -54.03
CA GLU A 256 -40.97 -20.64 -54.07
C GLU A 256 -40.34 -21.05 -52.74
N ALA A 257 -39.65 -20.13 -52.04
CA ALA A 257 -39.10 -20.38 -50.70
C ALA A 257 -40.17 -20.66 -49.63
N ARG A 258 -41.41 -20.21 -49.84
CA ARG A 258 -42.56 -20.48 -48.97
C ARG A 258 -43.25 -21.82 -49.22
N LYS A 259 -42.89 -22.57 -50.28
CA LYS A 259 -43.62 -23.80 -50.67
C LYS A 259 -42.93 -25.11 -50.26
N GLY A 260 -41.89 -25.05 -49.42
CA GLY A 260 -41.19 -26.24 -48.94
C GLY A 260 -40.77 -26.13 -47.48
N LYS A 261 -41.69 -26.41 -46.54
CA LYS A 261 -41.38 -26.96 -45.20
C LYS A 261 -42.67 -27.42 -44.51
N PRO A 262 -42.77 -28.68 -44.07
CA PRO A 262 -43.98 -29.23 -43.44
C PRO A 262 -44.11 -28.73 -41.98
N ILE A 263 -45.30 -28.26 -41.62
CA ILE A 263 -45.68 -27.90 -40.25
C ILE A 263 -45.90 -29.21 -39.48
N LYS A 264 -44.88 -29.66 -38.74
CA LYS A 264 -45.10 -30.57 -37.60
C LYS A 264 -45.23 -29.71 -36.35
N ASN A 265 -46.23 -30.05 -35.53
CA ASN A 265 -46.47 -29.59 -34.14
C ASN A 265 -47.63 -28.60 -33.88
N ALA A 266 -48.65 -28.57 -34.75
CA ALA A 266 -49.95 -27.99 -34.35
C ALA A 266 -50.85 -28.97 -33.55
N LYS A 267 -50.49 -30.27 -33.53
CA LYS A 267 -51.26 -31.33 -32.84
C LYS A 267 -50.79 -31.59 -31.41
N ALA A 268 -49.55 -31.23 -31.06
CA ALA A 268 -49.00 -31.34 -29.70
C ALA A 268 -49.46 -30.19 -28.77
N ALA A 269 -49.73 -29.00 -29.33
CA ALA A 269 -50.20 -27.83 -28.58
C ALA A 269 -51.68 -27.92 -28.15
N LYS A 270 -52.46 -28.86 -28.69
CA LYS A 270 -53.86 -29.10 -28.31
C LYS A 270 -54.03 -30.18 -27.23
N THR A 271 -53.10 -31.11 -27.09
CA THR A 271 -53.16 -32.18 -26.07
C THR A 271 -52.69 -31.71 -24.69
N ALA A 272 -51.84 -30.69 -24.63
CA ALA A 272 -51.36 -30.09 -23.38
C ALA A 272 -52.35 -29.12 -22.71
N ARG A 273 -53.48 -28.80 -23.35
CA ARG A 273 -54.54 -27.95 -22.76
C ARG A 273 -55.69 -28.75 -22.11
N VAL A 274 -55.64 -30.08 -22.16
CA VAL A 274 -56.76 -30.96 -21.73
C VAL A 274 -56.41 -31.88 -20.55
N SER A 275 -55.13 -32.03 -20.17
CA SER A 275 -54.75 -32.80 -18.97
C SER A 275 -54.46 -31.87 -17.79
N GLY A 276 -55.47 -31.62 -16.97
CA GLY A 276 -55.28 -31.06 -15.64
C GLY A 276 -54.51 -32.06 -14.77
N ILE A 277 -53.24 -31.77 -14.49
CA ILE A 277 -52.41 -32.51 -13.55
C ILE A 277 -51.75 -31.49 -12.63
N SER A 278 -52.38 -31.32 -11.46
CA SER A 278 -51.89 -30.52 -10.36
C SER A 278 -51.29 -31.45 -9.31
N THR A 279 -49.98 -31.62 -9.35
CA THR A 279 -49.15 -32.08 -8.24
C THR A 279 -47.87 -31.24 -8.25
N PRO A 280 -47.44 -30.67 -7.10
CA PRO A 280 -46.19 -29.93 -7.04
C PRO A 280 -45.06 -30.97 -7.08
N VAL A 281 -44.28 -30.93 -8.16
CA VAL A 281 -42.98 -31.58 -8.19
C VAL A 281 -41.98 -30.53 -7.72
N ASP A 282 -41.28 -30.85 -6.64
CA ASP A 282 -40.18 -30.04 -6.13
C ASP A 282 -39.21 -29.71 -7.25
N ALA A 283 -38.84 -28.43 -7.36
CA ALA A 283 -37.95 -27.93 -8.40
C ALA A 283 -36.55 -28.49 -8.20
N GLU A 284 -36.25 -29.60 -8.87
CA GLU A 284 -34.89 -30.05 -9.11
C GLU A 284 -34.19 -28.96 -9.94
N LEU A 285 -33.13 -28.36 -9.40
CA LEU A 285 -32.30 -27.38 -10.11
C LEU A 285 -31.73 -28.05 -11.37
N THR A 286 -32.42 -27.89 -12.49
CA THR A 286 -31.90 -28.24 -13.80
C THR A 286 -30.87 -27.18 -14.14
N SER A 287 -29.60 -27.42 -13.77
CA SER A 287 -28.44 -26.62 -14.18
C SER A 287 -28.09 -26.90 -15.64
N GLY A 288 -29.09 -26.79 -16.51
CA GLY A 288 -29.00 -27.00 -17.95
C GLY A 288 -29.40 -25.73 -18.69
N PRO A 289 -28.73 -25.35 -19.78
CA PRO A 289 -29.04 -24.12 -20.50
C PRO A 289 -30.45 -24.16 -21.10
N VAL A 290 -31.20 -23.09 -20.92
CA VAL A 290 -32.58 -22.98 -21.38
C VAL A 290 -32.59 -22.16 -22.67
N GLY A 291 -32.43 -22.83 -23.80
CA GLY A 291 -32.63 -22.23 -25.12
C GLY A 291 -31.67 -22.66 -26.21
N THR A 292 -31.67 -21.91 -27.33
CA THR A 292 -30.80 -22.18 -28.48
C THR A 292 -29.37 -21.75 -28.18
N LYS A 293 -28.45 -22.72 -28.07
CA LYS A 293 -27.02 -22.50 -27.86
C LYS A 293 -26.31 -22.11 -29.17
N LYS A 294 -25.40 -21.15 -29.10
CA LYS A 294 -24.46 -20.84 -30.19
C LYS A 294 -23.03 -21.02 -29.70
N ARG A 295 -22.25 -21.81 -30.45
CA ARG A 295 -20.83 -22.01 -30.18
C ARG A 295 -20.00 -20.97 -30.93
N VAL A 296 -19.09 -20.32 -30.23
CA VAL A 296 -18.19 -19.28 -30.75
C VAL A 296 -16.79 -19.61 -30.27
N GLN A 297 -15.83 -19.64 -31.17
CA GLN A 297 -14.44 -19.79 -30.80
C GLN A 297 -13.87 -18.43 -30.38
N ALA A 298 -13.30 -18.36 -29.18
CA ALA A 298 -12.62 -17.16 -28.71
C ALA A 298 -11.17 -17.09 -29.24
N GLU A 299 -10.55 -15.91 -29.14
CA GLU A 299 -9.19 -15.65 -29.65
C GLU A 299 -8.12 -16.55 -29.02
N ASN A 300 -8.40 -17.09 -27.82
CA ASN A 300 -7.55 -18.04 -27.11
C ASN A 300 -7.78 -19.50 -27.52
N GLY A 301 -8.59 -19.77 -28.55
CA GLY A 301 -8.88 -21.12 -29.05
C GLY A 301 -9.94 -21.88 -28.26
N LYS A 302 -10.37 -21.38 -27.09
CA LYS A 302 -11.45 -21.98 -26.28
C LYS A 302 -12.81 -21.81 -26.96
N ILE A 303 -13.67 -22.82 -26.82
CA ILE A 303 -15.04 -22.80 -27.35
C ILE A 303 -15.96 -22.20 -26.28
N LEU A 304 -16.64 -21.12 -26.63
CA LEU A 304 -17.63 -20.46 -25.80
C LEU A 304 -19.02 -20.80 -26.32
N VAL A 305 -19.88 -21.26 -25.42
CA VAL A 305 -21.26 -21.56 -25.74
C VAL A 305 -22.12 -20.46 -25.14
N VAL A 306 -22.79 -19.69 -25.99
CA VAL A 306 -23.66 -18.59 -25.57
C VAL A 306 -25.10 -19.05 -25.70
N ASP A 307 -25.84 -19.01 -24.59
CA ASP A 307 -27.26 -19.32 -24.57
C ASP A 307 -28.10 -18.11 -25.03
N SER A 308 -29.34 -18.35 -25.40
CA SER A 308 -30.33 -17.35 -25.81
C SER A 308 -30.65 -16.32 -24.71
N VAL A 309 -30.49 -16.69 -23.44
CA VAL A 309 -30.65 -15.81 -22.27
C VAL A 309 -29.44 -14.88 -22.10
N GLY A 310 -28.29 -15.19 -22.72
CA GLY A 310 -27.06 -14.41 -22.63
C GLY A 310 -26.02 -14.92 -21.62
N ASN A 311 -26.27 -16.09 -21.01
CA ASN A 311 -25.26 -16.83 -20.23
C ASN A 311 -24.18 -17.36 -21.18
N VAL A 312 -22.93 -17.28 -20.74
CA VAL A 312 -21.77 -17.71 -21.53
C VAL A 312 -21.09 -18.84 -20.77
N TYR A 313 -20.97 -19.99 -21.42
CA TYR A 313 -20.30 -21.17 -20.90
C TYR A 313 -18.97 -21.36 -21.63
N VAL A 314 -17.94 -21.79 -20.93
CA VAL A 314 -16.67 -22.26 -21.51
C VAL A 314 -16.75 -23.79 -21.58
N GLU A 315 -16.57 -24.35 -22.78
CA GLU A 315 -16.46 -25.79 -22.99
C GLU A 315 -14.99 -26.18 -22.85
N GLU A 316 -14.66 -26.98 -21.83
CA GLU A 316 -13.33 -27.58 -21.66
C GLU A 316 -13.43 -29.07 -21.98
N GLU A 317 -12.59 -29.52 -22.90
CA GLU A 317 -12.45 -30.93 -23.25
C GLU A 317 -11.34 -31.52 -22.37
N THR A 318 -11.70 -32.41 -21.44
CA THR A 318 -10.73 -33.13 -20.61
C THR A 318 -9.92 -34.10 -21.48
N GLU A 319 -8.70 -34.49 -21.08
CA GLU A 319 -7.83 -35.41 -21.85
C GLU A 319 -8.49 -36.77 -22.19
N GLU A 320 -9.57 -37.13 -21.49
CA GLU A 320 -10.37 -38.34 -21.70
C GLU A 320 -11.53 -38.14 -22.72
N GLY A 321 -11.66 -36.95 -23.31
CA GLY A 321 -12.64 -36.61 -24.33
C GLY A 321 -14.04 -36.25 -23.81
N GLU A 322 -14.20 -36.08 -22.49
CA GLU A 322 -15.43 -35.57 -21.88
C GLU A 322 -15.47 -34.04 -21.92
N THR A 323 -16.60 -33.47 -22.35
CA THR A 323 -16.77 -32.01 -22.46
C THR A 323 -17.53 -31.46 -21.25
N HIS A 324 -16.89 -30.58 -20.48
CA HIS A 324 -17.53 -29.89 -19.35
C HIS A 324 -17.84 -28.44 -19.72
N GLU A 325 -19.09 -28.01 -19.48
CA GLU A 325 -19.54 -26.64 -19.69
C GLU A 325 -19.49 -25.86 -18.36
N TYR A 326 -18.56 -24.91 -18.21
CA TYR A 326 -18.44 -24.04 -17.03
C TYR A 326 -19.10 -22.69 -17.28
N LEU A 327 -20.04 -22.28 -16.42
CA LEU A 327 -20.67 -20.96 -16.51
C LEU A 327 -19.67 -19.87 -16.12
N LEU A 328 -19.48 -18.88 -17.00
CA LEU A 328 -18.67 -17.71 -16.69
C LEU A 328 -19.53 -16.66 -15.99
N ASP A 329 -19.49 -16.64 -14.66
CA ASP A 329 -20.16 -15.62 -13.83
C ASP A 329 -19.12 -14.70 -13.14
N PRO A 330 -19.14 -13.37 -13.40
CA PRO A 330 -18.30 -12.41 -12.69
C PRO A 330 -18.50 -12.39 -11.16
N ASP A 331 -19.66 -12.83 -10.66
CA ASP A 331 -19.99 -12.82 -9.23
C ASP A 331 -19.54 -14.08 -8.49
N GLU A 332 -19.11 -15.13 -9.20
CA GLU A 332 -18.50 -16.32 -8.61
C GLU A 332 -17.09 -16.02 -8.05
N ILE A 333 -16.43 -14.97 -8.54
CA ILE A 333 -15.10 -14.57 -8.06
C ILE A 333 -15.22 -14.00 -6.63
N PRO A 334 -14.69 -14.70 -5.61
CA PRO A 334 -14.86 -14.29 -4.22
C PRO A 334 -14.16 -12.96 -3.96
N ARG A 335 -14.80 -12.10 -3.18
CA ARG A 335 -14.21 -10.82 -2.79
C ARG A 335 -13.09 -11.07 -1.78
N PRO A 336 -11.92 -10.42 -1.94
CA PRO A 336 -10.81 -10.62 -1.03
C PRO A 336 -11.18 -10.11 0.36
N SER A 337 -10.90 -10.94 1.36
CA SER A 337 -11.13 -10.64 2.77
C SER A 337 -9.84 -10.19 3.44
N VAL A 338 -9.96 -9.50 4.58
CA VAL A 338 -8.79 -9.16 5.41
C VAL A 338 -8.07 -10.42 5.94
N TYR A 339 -8.79 -11.54 6.08
CA TYR A 339 -8.24 -12.82 6.52
C TYR A 339 -7.34 -13.50 5.46
N ASP A 340 -7.48 -13.11 4.19
CA ASP A 340 -6.64 -13.64 3.11
C ASP A 340 -5.25 -13.01 3.10
N THR A 341 -5.05 -11.94 3.87
CA THR A 341 -3.76 -11.27 3.98
C THR A 341 -2.73 -12.11 4.73
N ALA A 342 -1.45 -11.83 4.46
CA ALA A 342 -0.35 -12.58 5.04
C ALA A 342 -0.30 -12.45 6.56
N VAL A 343 -0.82 -11.34 7.09
CA VAL A 343 -0.89 -11.06 8.54
C VAL A 343 -1.72 -12.10 9.29
N PHE A 344 -2.78 -12.65 8.69
CA PHE A 344 -3.63 -13.67 9.33
C PHE A 344 -3.31 -15.09 8.86
N ARG A 345 -3.01 -15.26 7.56
CA ARG A 345 -2.74 -16.58 6.98
C ARG A 345 -1.42 -17.17 7.49
N LEU A 346 -0.37 -16.37 7.63
CA LEU A 346 0.96 -16.84 8.02
C LEU A 346 0.98 -17.35 9.48
N PRO A 347 0.48 -16.61 10.50
CA PRO A 347 0.41 -17.13 11.85
C PRO A 347 -0.47 -18.39 11.97
N MET A 348 -1.61 -18.41 11.28
CA MET A 348 -2.50 -19.58 11.30
C MET A 348 -1.84 -20.81 10.66
N TRP A 349 -1.12 -20.62 9.56
CA TRP A 349 -0.33 -21.68 8.94
C TRP A 349 0.79 -22.19 9.86
N ILE A 350 1.55 -21.30 10.52
CA ILE A 350 2.57 -21.69 11.50
C ILE A 350 1.94 -22.49 12.65
N TYR A 351 0.80 -22.04 13.16
CA TYR A 351 0.07 -22.73 14.23
C TYR A 351 -0.36 -24.14 13.82
N LYS A 352 -0.97 -24.28 12.63
CA LYS A 352 -1.37 -25.59 12.07
C LYS A 352 -0.16 -26.53 11.92
N LYS A 353 0.99 -26.00 11.48
CA LYS A 353 2.21 -26.78 11.24
C LYS A 353 2.96 -27.18 12.52
N THR A 354 2.88 -26.37 13.58
CA THR A 354 3.66 -26.57 14.81
C THR A 354 2.83 -27.18 15.94
N VAL A 355 1.70 -26.57 16.32
CA VAL A 355 0.86 -27.00 17.44
C VAL A 355 -0.14 -28.07 16.99
N GLY A 356 -0.69 -27.95 15.78
CA GLY A 356 -1.62 -28.95 15.20
C GLY A 356 -1.01 -30.35 15.07
N ARG A 357 0.31 -30.43 14.83
CA ARG A 357 1.05 -31.70 14.79
C ARG A 357 1.35 -32.27 16.18
N ALA A 358 1.46 -31.42 17.21
CA ALA A 358 1.87 -31.81 18.55
C ALA A 358 0.71 -32.16 19.48
N MET A 359 -0.51 -31.66 19.21
CA MET A 359 -1.62 -31.68 20.19
C MET A 359 -2.82 -32.54 19.81
N GLY A 360 -2.86 -33.20 18.65
CA GLY A 360 -3.95 -34.12 18.35
C GLY A 360 -3.96 -34.66 16.93
N LYS A 361 -3.88 -35.99 16.85
CA LYS A 361 -4.19 -36.80 15.67
C LYS A 361 -5.64 -36.47 15.25
N THR A 362 -5.84 -35.75 14.16
CA THR A 362 -7.13 -35.81 13.46
C THR A 362 -7.26 -37.21 12.84
N PRO A 363 -8.40 -37.91 13.01
CA PRO A 363 -8.61 -39.16 12.28
C PRO A 363 -8.60 -38.85 10.79
N ASP A 364 -8.01 -39.73 10.00
CA ASP A 364 -8.12 -39.72 8.54
C ASP A 364 -9.59 -39.80 8.17
N ILE A 365 -10.22 -38.64 7.98
CA ILE A 365 -11.37 -38.54 7.11
C ILE A 365 -10.77 -38.64 5.72
N VAL A 366 -10.87 -39.83 5.14
CA VAL A 366 -10.71 -40.05 3.70
C VAL A 366 -11.83 -39.27 3.02
N LEU A 367 -11.61 -37.97 2.85
CA LEU A 367 -12.08 -37.27 1.67
C LEU A 367 -11.35 -37.92 0.50
N PRO A 368 -12.04 -38.20 -0.63
CA PRO A 368 -11.33 -38.62 -1.83
C PRO A 368 -10.24 -37.59 -2.07
N GLU A 369 -9.02 -38.06 -2.33
CA GLU A 369 -7.91 -37.23 -2.77
C GLU A 369 -8.39 -36.48 -4.03
N THR A 370 -8.91 -35.26 -3.84
CA THR A 370 -8.70 -34.21 -4.82
C THR A 370 -7.20 -34.03 -4.82
N GLU A 371 -6.56 -34.65 -5.81
CA GLU A 371 -5.22 -34.36 -6.23
C GLU A 371 -4.99 -32.85 -6.06
N GLU A 372 -4.07 -32.48 -5.17
CA GLU A 372 -3.44 -31.17 -5.22
C GLU A 372 -2.66 -31.14 -6.54
N GLN A 373 -3.38 -30.93 -7.66
CA GLN A 373 -2.79 -30.36 -8.86
C GLN A 373 -2.34 -28.97 -8.49
N ASP A 374 -1.06 -28.89 -8.11
CA ASP A 374 -0.16 -27.76 -8.31
C ASP A 374 -0.87 -26.47 -8.78
N GLU A 375 -1.43 -25.70 -7.84
CA GLU A 375 -1.90 -24.33 -8.09
C GLU A 375 -0.75 -23.37 -8.48
N GLY A 376 0.48 -23.89 -8.57
CA GLY A 376 1.57 -23.27 -9.33
C GLY A 376 1.32 -23.25 -10.84
N SER A 377 0.49 -24.15 -11.38
CA SER A 377 0.20 -24.29 -12.81
C SER A 377 -0.99 -23.44 -13.27
N GLU A 378 -2.05 -23.30 -12.48
CA GLU A 378 -3.25 -22.55 -12.89
C GLU A 378 -3.04 -21.03 -12.86
N GLY A 379 -2.35 -20.53 -11.84
CA GLY A 379 -1.89 -19.14 -11.80
C GLY A 379 -0.79 -18.85 -12.83
N ALA A 380 -0.01 -19.86 -13.24
CA ALA A 380 0.99 -19.74 -14.29
C ALA A 380 0.39 -19.83 -15.70
N ALA A 381 -0.69 -20.59 -15.90
CA ALA A 381 -1.44 -20.70 -17.15
C ALA A 381 -2.20 -19.40 -17.46
N LEU A 382 -2.78 -18.76 -16.45
CA LEU A 382 -3.38 -17.43 -16.59
C LEU A 382 -2.34 -16.31 -16.80
N LYS A 383 -1.14 -16.43 -16.21
CA LYS A 383 -0.01 -15.49 -16.44
C LYS A 383 0.69 -15.73 -17.78
N SER A 384 0.78 -16.97 -18.26
CA SER A 384 1.35 -17.32 -19.57
C SER A 384 0.39 -16.95 -20.72
N ALA A 385 -0.93 -17.02 -20.49
CA ALA A 385 -1.94 -16.55 -21.42
C ALA A 385 -2.06 -15.01 -21.51
N THR A 386 -1.49 -14.25 -20.56
CA THR A 386 -1.54 -12.77 -20.53
C THR A 386 -0.17 -12.07 -20.71
N ALA A 387 0.92 -12.82 -20.87
CA ALA A 387 2.23 -12.25 -21.13
C ALA A 387 2.41 -11.89 -22.62
N VAL A 388 2.67 -10.61 -22.92
CA VAL A 388 3.10 -10.17 -24.25
C VAL A 388 4.49 -10.74 -24.51
N ASN A 389 4.61 -11.67 -25.46
CA ASN A 389 5.88 -12.21 -25.90
C ASN A 389 6.73 -11.07 -26.51
N GLN A 390 7.80 -10.67 -25.82
CA GLN A 390 8.72 -9.63 -26.28
C GLN A 390 9.85 -10.15 -27.18
N ASN A 391 9.95 -11.45 -27.47
CA ASN A 391 11.04 -11.98 -28.28
C ASN A 391 10.53 -12.64 -29.56
N GLY A 392 10.38 -11.80 -30.59
CA GLY A 392 10.51 -12.23 -31.97
C GLY A 392 11.97 -12.54 -32.33
N GLU A 393 12.12 -13.60 -33.13
CA GLU A 393 13.27 -13.93 -33.99
C GLU A 393 14.58 -14.42 -33.35
N ALA A 394 14.93 -15.69 -33.63
CA ALA A 394 16.14 -16.02 -34.41
C ALA A 394 16.29 -17.54 -34.64
N ARG A 395 15.98 -17.97 -35.88
CA ARG A 395 16.85 -18.76 -36.77
C ARG A 395 17.80 -19.83 -36.14
N LYS A 396 17.59 -21.11 -36.51
CA LYS A 396 18.34 -21.78 -37.62
C LYS A 396 17.96 -23.27 -37.72
N ARG A 397 17.46 -23.65 -38.89
CA ARG A 397 17.46 -25.03 -39.39
C ARG A 397 18.91 -25.52 -39.55
N LYS A 398 19.21 -26.75 -39.14
CA LYS A 398 20.34 -27.52 -39.67
C LYS A 398 19.87 -28.94 -40.05
N PRO A 399 20.51 -29.55 -41.07
CA PRO A 399 19.89 -30.58 -41.89
C PRO A 399 20.14 -32.00 -41.39
N LYS A 400 19.24 -32.86 -41.87
CA LYS A 400 19.16 -34.33 -41.91
C LYS A 400 20.51 -35.05 -41.81
N VAL A 401 20.63 -35.89 -40.77
CA VAL A 401 21.67 -36.93 -40.61
C VAL A 401 21.41 -38.05 -41.62
N ARG A 402 22.48 -38.56 -42.25
CA ARG A 402 22.48 -39.77 -43.08
C ARG A 402 23.37 -40.80 -42.40
N GLU A 403 22.76 -41.84 -41.83
CA GLU A 403 23.36 -43.15 -41.50
C GLU A 403 23.70 -43.86 -42.83
N ARG A 404 24.73 -44.70 -43.05
CA ARG A 404 25.60 -45.66 -42.32
C ARG A 404 26.70 -46.11 -43.33
N PRO A 405 27.62 -47.05 -43.04
CA PRO A 405 28.06 -47.62 -41.76
C PRO A 405 29.45 -47.13 -41.32
#